data_AF-A0A820PH91-F1
#
_entry.id   AF-A0A820PH91-F1
#
_cell.length_a   1.000
_cell.length_b   1.000
_cell.length_c   1.000
_cell.angle_alpha   90.00
_cell.angle_beta   90.00
_cell.angle_gamma   90.00
#
_symmetry.space_group_name_H-M   'P 1'
#
loop_
_entity.id
_entity.type
_entity.pdbx_description
1 polymer ?
#
loop_
_entity_poly.entity_id
_entity_poly.type
_entity_poly.pdbx_seq_one_letter_code
_entity_poly.pdbx_strand_id
1 'polypeptide(L)'
;MKSIRELISFPTICNGFNDLNPILIDGQNYTDETECNQWVCNNAYTRCNGYWDCYDGADEIDCHEFLLGLNCSAHSFLCLSPITRKFMCLSMKQGNDGIIDCLGATDEPQLCRYNTQTYDNGFYCEDRKIRLPVCIQSHEICNTDITCTDWEMDKL
;
A
#
# COMPACT_ATOMS: atom_id res chain seq x y z
N MET A 1 -17.44 -28.73 -5.17
CA MET A 1 -17.06 -28.49 -6.58
C MET A 1 -17.23 -27.01 -6.89
N LYS A 2 -16.14 -26.24 -6.90
CA LYS A 2 -16.08 -24.92 -7.52
C LYS A 2 -14.77 -24.89 -8.29
N SER A 3 -14.87 -25.22 -9.57
CA SER A 3 -13.83 -24.94 -10.56
C SER A 3 -13.93 -23.44 -10.84
N ILE A 4 -13.19 -22.65 -10.07
CA ILE A 4 -12.92 -21.25 -10.39
C ILE A 4 -11.50 -21.29 -10.91
N ARG A 5 -11.29 -20.99 -12.18
CA ARG A 5 -9.98 -20.46 -12.58
C ARG A 5 -9.79 -19.24 -11.70
N GLU A 6 -8.85 -19.28 -10.76
CA GLU A 6 -8.43 -18.12 -9.98
C GLU A 6 -8.05 -17.05 -11.03
N LEU A 7 -8.94 -16.07 -11.19
CA LEU A 7 -8.80 -15.04 -12.21
C LEU A 7 -7.77 -14.05 -11.67
N ILE A 8 -6.52 -14.21 -12.07
CA ILE A 8 -5.54 -13.15 -11.89
C ILE A 8 -5.98 -11.90 -12.64
N SER A 9 -5.71 -10.76 -12.04
CA SER A 9 -5.91 -9.47 -12.67
C SER A 9 -4.54 -8.90 -13.06
N PHE A 10 -4.49 -8.07 -14.10
CA PHE A 10 -3.23 -7.43 -14.49
C PHE A 10 -2.56 -6.62 -13.36
N PRO A 11 -3.30 -5.88 -12.50
CA PRO A 11 -2.70 -5.18 -11.36
C PRO A 11 -2.04 -6.10 -10.31
N THR A 12 -2.47 -7.35 -10.21
CA THR A 12 -1.98 -8.27 -9.16
C THR A 12 -0.79 -9.11 -9.61
N ILE A 13 -0.32 -8.96 -10.85
CA ILE A 13 0.90 -9.64 -11.33
C ILE A 13 2.12 -8.92 -10.74
N CYS A 14 3.06 -9.67 -10.16
CA CYS A 14 4.29 -9.12 -9.59
C CYS A 14 4.04 -8.13 -8.45
N ASN A 15 3.01 -8.40 -7.65
CA ASN A 15 2.61 -7.62 -6.48
C ASN A 15 3.21 -8.19 -5.16
N GLY A 16 4.11 -9.16 -5.24
CA GLY A 16 4.72 -9.81 -4.08
C GLY A 16 3.89 -10.92 -3.44
N PHE A 17 2.72 -11.24 -3.99
CA PHE A 17 1.85 -12.34 -3.55
C PHE A 17 1.71 -13.38 -4.66
N ASN A 18 1.81 -14.66 -4.31
CA ASN A 18 1.53 -15.70 -5.31
C ASN A 18 0.01 -15.92 -5.35
N ASP A 19 -0.67 -15.19 -6.23
CA ASP A 19 -2.10 -15.34 -6.47
C ASP A 19 -2.39 -16.54 -7.38
N LEU A 20 -1.36 -17.06 -8.08
CA LEU A 20 -1.41 -18.32 -8.82
C LEU A 20 -0.64 -19.43 -8.15
N ASN A 21 -1.30 -20.59 -8.13
CA ASN A 21 -0.61 -21.86 -7.91
C ASN A 21 0.47 -22.07 -8.99
N PRO A 22 1.67 -22.56 -8.62
CA PRO A 22 2.76 -22.75 -9.56
C PRO A 22 2.38 -23.62 -10.76
N ILE A 23 2.71 -23.15 -11.96
CA ILE A 23 2.49 -23.82 -13.23
C ILE A 23 3.83 -24.39 -13.72
N LEU A 24 3.84 -25.64 -14.16
CA LEU A 24 5.02 -26.28 -14.74
C LEU A 24 5.15 -25.96 -16.22
N ILE A 25 6.23 -25.28 -16.61
CA ILE A 25 6.61 -24.99 -18.00
C ILE A 25 8.07 -25.42 -18.16
N ASP A 26 8.34 -26.32 -19.10
CA ASP A 26 9.69 -26.85 -19.39
C ASP A 26 10.46 -27.37 -18.14
N GLY A 27 9.74 -27.95 -17.19
CA GLY A 27 10.31 -28.50 -15.95
C GLY A 27 10.64 -27.46 -14.88
N GLN A 28 10.28 -26.20 -15.09
CA GLN A 28 10.38 -25.12 -14.10
C GLN A 28 8.99 -24.69 -13.62
N ASN A 29 8.92 -24.25 -12.36
CA ASN A 29 7.70 -23.72 -11.76
C ASN A 29 7.62 -22.21 -12.02
N TYR A 30 6.50 -21.76 -12.57
CA TYR A 30 6.18 -20.35 -12.83
C TYR A 30 4.98 -19.93 -12.00
N THR A 31 5.02 -18.73 -11.45
CA THR A 31 3.89 -18.06 -10.79
C THR A 31 3.71 -16.68 -11.41
N ASP A 32 2.66 -15.97 -11.00
CA ASP A 32 2.47 -14.55 -11.26
C ASP A 32 3.58 -13.64 -10.68
N GLU A 33 4.45 -14.19 -9.83
CA GLU A 33 5.61 -13.51 -9.24
C GLU A 33 6.94 -13.90 -9.91
N THR A 34 6.89 -14.56 -11.07
CA THR A 34 8.08 -14.90 -11.87
C THR A 34 8.26 -13.96 -13.04
N GLU A 35 9.52 -13.69 -13.42
CA GLU A 35 9.86 -12.78 -14.53
C GLU A 35 9.33 -11.33 -14.37
N CYS A 36 9.24 -10.83 -13.14
CA CYS A 36 8.74 -9.47 -12.86
C CYS A 36 9.54 -8.34 -13.49
N ASN A 37 10.77 -8.60 -13.94
CA ASN A 37 11.52 -7.66 -14.76
C ASN A 37 10.84 -7.36 -16.12
N GLN A 38 9.94 -8.23 -16.59
CA GLN A 38 9.12 -7.98 -17.78
C GLN A 38 7.81 -7.22 -17.46
N TRP A 39 7.45 -7.14 -16.17
CA TRP A 39 6.22 -6.53 -15.67
C TRP A 39 6.56 -5.30 -14.83
N VAL A 40 6.81 -4.16 -15.50
CA VAL A 40 7.13 -2.91 -14.82
C VAL A 40 5.99 -2.52 -13.88
N CYS A 41 6.32 -2.33 -12.60
CA CYS A 41 5.33 -2.04 -11.55
C CYS A 41 4.56 -0.73 -11.80
N ASN A 42 5.17 0.27 -12.44
CA ASN A 42 4.50 1.51 -12.84
C ASN A 42 4.06 1.41 -14.32
N ASN A 43 2.79 1.09 -14.54
CA ASN A 43 2.19 0.88 -15.84
C ASN A 43 0.77 1.46 -15.91
N ALA A 44 0.07 1.28 -17.03
CA ALA A 44 -1.26 1.88 -17.23
C ALA A 44 -2.36 1.35 -16.29
N TYR A 45 -2.15 0.21 -15.61
CA TYR A 45 -3.10 -0.40 -14.68
C TYR A 45 -2.79 -0.09 -13.22
N THR A 46 -1.54 0.26 -12.93
CA THR A 46 -1.03 0.49 -11.57
C THR A 46 -0.81 1.96 -11.27
N ARG A 47 -0.52 2.77 -12.29
CA ARG A 47 -0.29 4.22 -12.12
C ARG A 47 -1.52 4.92 -11.52
N CYS A 48 -1.31 5.57 -10.39
CA CYS A 48 -2.31 6.39 -9.70
C CYS A 48 -3.61 5.63 -9.40
N ASN A 49 -3.51 4.34 -9.11
CA ASN A 49 -4.65 3.49 -8.75
C ASN A 49 -4.94 3.53 -7.23
N GLY A 50 -4.04 4.17 -6.46
CA GLY A 50 -4.12 4.31 -5.01
C GLY A 50 -3.41 3.20 -4.25
N TYR A 51 -2.82 2.21 -4.89
CA TYR A 51 -2.08 1.10 -4.31
C TYR A 51 -0.60 1.25 -4.63
N TRP A 52 0.29 0.86 -3.72
CA TRP A 52 1.74 0.91 -3.98
C TRP A 52 2.16 -0.40 -4.64
N ASP A 53 2.05 -0.50 -5.97
CA ASP A 53 2.54 -1.64 -6.72
C ASP A 53 4.06 -1.67 -6.77
N CYS A 54 4.67 -0.49 -6.94
CA CYS A 54 6.11 -0.37 -6.84
C CYS A 54 6.55 -0.37 -5.37
N TYR A 55 7.71 -0.99 -5.13
CA TYR A 55 8.29 -1.05 -3.78
C TYR A 55 8.50 0.34 -3.16
N ASP A 56 8.81 1.35 -3.97
CA ASP A 56 9.03 2.75 -3.59
C ASP A 56 7.82 3.67 -3.87
N GLY A 57 6.67 3.11 -4.25
CA GLY A 57 5.46 3.87 -4.57
C GLY A 57 5.58 4.73 -5.83
N ALA A 58 6.51 4.42 -6.73
CA ALA A 58 6.74 5.20 -7.95
C ALA A 58 5.52 5.29 -8.90
N ASP A 59 4.60 4.35 -8.79
CA ASP A 59 3.31 4.34 -9.48
C ASP A 59 2.29 5.34 -8.92
N GLU A 60 2.48 5.82 -7.68
CA GLU A 60 1.56 6.71 -6.96
C GLU A 60 2.05 8.16 -6.82
N ILE A 61 3.17 8.52 -7.47
CA ILE A 61 3.66 9.89 -7.51
C ILE A 61 3.05 10.70 -8.66
N ASP A 62 2.91 12.00 -8.45
CA ASP A 62 2.42 12.96 -9.44
C ASP A 62 0.98 12.68 -9.92
N CYS A 63 0.17 12.11 -9.02
CA CYS A 63 -1.25 11.77 -9.25
C CYS A 63 -2.23 12.88 -8.81
N HIS A 64 -1.71 13.99 -8.27
CA HIS A 64 -2.47 14.94 -7.45
C HIS A 64 -3.04 16.16 -8.19
N GLU A 65 -2.86 16.24 -9.51
CA GLU A 65 -3.19 17.45 -10.28
C GLU A 65 -4.69 17.80 -10.29
N PHE A 66 -5.60 16.85 -9.97
CA PHE A 66 -7.04 17.06 -10.16
C PHE A 66 -7.91 17.10 -8.89
N LEU A 67 -7.48 16.56 -7.75
CA LEU A 67 -8.43 16.20 -6.68
C LEU A 67 -8.54 17.21 -5.53
N LEU A 68 -7.49 17.97 -5.21
CA LEU A 68 -7.46 18.76 -3.97
C LEU A 68 -7.01 20.22 -4.13
N GLY A 69 -6.70 20.67 -5.35
CA GLY A 69 -6.12 22.00 -5.57
C GLY A 69 -4.76 22.21 -4.88
N LEU A 70 -4.14 21.13 -4.40
CA LEU A 70 -2.80 21.12 -3.83
C LEU A 70 -1.79 21.09 -4.98
N ASN A 71 -0.95 22.11 -5.07
CA ASN A 71 0.14 22.14 -6.03
C ASN A 71 1.37 21.47 -5.40
N CYS A 72 1.46 20.17 -5.57
CA CYS A 72 2.60 19.39 -5.13
C CYS A 72 3.79 19.54 -6.08
N SER A 73 5.01 19.51 -5.55
CA SER A 73 6.21 19.37 -6.39
C SER A 73 6.19 18.04 -7.12
N ALA A 74 6.81 17.97 -8.29
CA ALA A 74 7.06 16.70 -8.97
C ALA A 74 7.76 15.68 -8.04
N HIS A 75 7.49 14.40 -8.25
CA HIS A 75 7.94 13.26 -7.44
C HIS A 75 7.46 13.31 -5.98
N SER A 76 6.17 13.58 -5.80
CA SER A 76 5.55 13.50 -4.47
C SER A 76 4.22 12.78 -4.50
N PHE A 77 3.91 12.16 -3.35
CA PHE A 77 2.64 11.50 -3.10
C PHE A 77 1.85 12.27 -2.02
N LEU A 78 0.53 12.06 -1.99
CA LEU A 78 -0.34 12.69 -1.03
C LEU A 78 -0.27 11.97 0.29
N CYS A 79 -0.08 12.76 1.34
CA CYS A 79 0.10 12.30 2.68
C CYS A 79 -0.89 13.03 3.58
N LEU A 80 -1.57 12.31 4.46
CA LEU A 80 -2.34 12.94 5.52
C LEU A 80 -1.43 13.09 6.74
N SER A 81 -1.11 14.34 7.09
CA SER A 81 -0.22 14.62 8.22
C SER A 81 -0.79 14.01 9.52
N PRO A 82 -0.01 13.21 10.26
CA PRO A 82 -0.48 12.61 11.52
C PRO A 82 -0.74 13.67 12.59
N ILE A 83 -0.03 14.80 12.53
CA ILE A 83 -0.12 15.90 13.49
C ILE A 83 -1.26 16.87 13.11
N THR A 84 -1.21 17.41 11.89
CA THR A 84 -2.13 18.50 11.51
C THR A 84 -3.47 18.00 10.95
N ARG A 85 -3.56 16.70 10.61
CA ARG A 85 -4.71 16.08 9.96
C ARG A 85 -5.11 16.78 8.65
N LYS A 86 -4.11 17.38 7.99
CA LYS A 86 -4.25 18.04 6.70
C LYS A 86 -3.43 17.30 5.66
N PHE A 87 -3.91 17.35 4.42
CA PHE A 87 -3.16 16.88 3.28
C PHE A 87 -1.88 17.69 3.09
N MET A 88 -0.78 16.99 2.88
CA MET A 88 0.54 17.50 2.53
C MET A 88 1.13 16.66 1.40
N CYS A 89 2.11 17.20 0.71
CA CYS A 89 2.86 16.46 -0.31
C CYS A 89 4.11 15.90 0.36
N LEU A 90 4.25 14.58 0.35
CA LEU A 90 5.44 13.90 0.86
C LEU A 90 6.36 13.54 -0.31
N SER A 91 7.65 13.82 -0.17
CA SER A 91 8.64 13.55 -1.22
C SER A 91 8.78 12.04 -1.41
N MET A 92 8.94 11.57 -2.66
CA MET A 92 9.21 10.17 -2.98
C MET A 92 10.35 9.54 -2.17
N LYS A 93 11.36 10.33 -1.78
CA LYS A 93 12.48 9.86 -0.94
C LYS A 93 12.09 9.41 0.47
N GLN A 94 10.91 9.83 0.93
CA GLN A 94 10.32 9.50 2.22
C GLN A 94 9.22 8.43 2.06
N GLY A 95 9.11 7.84 0.86
CA GLY A 95 8.25 6.69 0.65
C GLY A 95 9.02 5.42 0.95
N ASN A 96 8.47 4.59 1.84
CA ASN A 96 9.03 3.32 2.24
C ASN A 96 10.50 3.43 2.71
N ASP A 97 10.79 4.50 3.47
CA ASP A 97 12.12 4.79 4.03
C ASP A 97 12.30 4.23 5.45
N GLY A 98 11.24 3.61 5.99
CA GLY A 98 11.19 3.01 7.32
C GLY A 98 10.77 3.99 8.42
N ILE A 99 10.37 5.21 8.08
CA ILE A 99 9.88 6.23 9.00
C ILE A 99 8.42 6.51 8.67
N ILE A 100 7.55 6.46 9.69
CA ILE A 100 6.14 6.80 9.49
C ILE A 100 5.97 8.32 9.50
N ASP A 101 5.86 8.91 8.31
CA ASP A 101 5.57 10.32 8.08
C ASP A 101 4.07 10.58 7.86
N CYS A 102 3.32 9.59 7.37
CA CYS A 102 1.89 9.74 7.08
C CYS A 102 0.99 9.02 8.08
N LEU A 103 -0.19 9.60 8.31
CA LEU A 103 -1.23 8.97 9.10
C LEU A 103 -1.57 7.60 8.48
N GLY A 104 -1.60 6.58 9.33
CA GLY A 104 -1.84 5.21 8.88
C GLY A 104 -0.61 4.49 8.36
N ALA A 105 0.58 5.09 8.44
CA ALA A 105 1.79 4.61 7.78
C ALA A 105 1.57 4.35 6.28
N THR A 106 0.80 5.22 5.63
CA THR A 106 0.42 5.11 4.21
C THR A 106 1.59 5.34 3.27
N ASP A 107 2.65 5.98 3.76
CA ASP A 107 3.97 6.09 3.16
C ASP A 107 4.84 4.84 3.33
N GLU A 108 4.47 3.92 4.23
CA GLU A 108 5.23 2.72 4.60
C GLU A 108 4.40 1.44 4.36
N PRO A 109 3.94 1.18 3.11
CA PRO A 109 2.97 0.11 2.83
C PRO A 109 3.48 -1.29 3.19
N GLN A 110 4.79 -1.48 3.26
CA GLN A 110 5.40 -2.76 3.65
C GLN A 110 5.02 -3.18 5.08
N LEU A 111 4.67 -2.23 5.98
CA LEU A 111 4.25 -2.56 7.34
C LEU A 111 2.97 -3.41 7.38
N CYS A 112 2.02 -3.15 6.48
CA CYS A 112 0.73 -3.84 6.45
C CYS A 112 0.56 -4.86 5.33
N ARG A 113 1.35 -4.78 4.26
CA ARG A 113 1.33 -5.73 3.15
C ARG A 113 1.72 -7.14 3.59
N TYR A 114 2.79 -7.29 4.40
CA TYR A 114 3.24 -8.62 4.85
C TYR A 114 2.28 -9.32 5.82
N ASN A 115 1.51 -8.55 6.60
CA ASN A 115 0.69 -9.09 7.68
C ASN A 115 -0.69 -9.59 7.21
N THR A 116 -1.21 -9.07 6.11
CA THR A 116 -2.59 -9.32 5.69
C THR A 116 -2.71 -10.34 4.56
N GLN A 117 -1.63 -10.62 3.82
CA GLN A 117 -1.67 -11.42 2.57
C GLN A 117 -2.72 -10.90 1.57
N THR A 118 -3.10 -9.63 1.71
CA THR A 118 -4.03 -8.96 0.82
C THR A 118 -3.33 -7.80 0.17
N TYR A 119 -3.61 -7.62 -1.11
CA TYR A 119 -3.22 -6.45 -1.90
C TYR A 119 -3.92 -5.15 -1.45
N ASP A 120 -4.64 -5.17 -0.32
CA ASP A 120 -5.40 -4.00 0.12
C ASP A 120 -4.53 -3.02 0.94
N ASN A 121 -4.89 -1.75 0.89
CA ASN A 121 -4.19 -0.67 1.59
C ASN A 121 -4.48 -0.75 3.09
N GLY A 122 -3.72 -1.60 3.77
CA GLY A 122 -3.76 -1.71 5.22
C GLY A 122 -3.35 -0.39 5.87
N PHE A 123 -4.22 0.13 6.72
CA PHE A 123 -3.96 1.28 7.57
C PHE A 123 -3.32 0.78 8.86
N TYR A 124 -2.07 1.15 9.09
CA TYR A 124 -1.36 0.82 10.31
C TYR A 124 -1.82 1.73 11.45
N CYS A 125 -2.08 1.19 12.63
CA CYS A 125 -2.28 1.99 13.84
C CYS A 125 -1.92 1.19 15.10
N GLU A 126 -1.81 1.86 16.24
CA GLU A 126 -1.72 1.18 17.54
C GLU A 126 -3.11 1.07 18.19
N ASP A 127 -3.56 -0.16 18.42
CA ASP A 127 -4.84 -0.41 19.08
C ASP A 127 -4.75 -0.05 20.58
N ARG A 128 -5.66 0.82 21.05
CA ARG A 128 -5.69 1.29 22.44
C ARG A 128 -5.90 0.19 23.47
N LYS A 129 -6.69 -0.84 23.15
CA LYS A 129 -7.09 -1.90 24.09
C LYS A 129 -5.92 -2.84 24.34
N ILE A 130 -5.22 -3.24 23.29
CA ILE A 130 -4.15 -4.23 23.37
C ILE A 130 -2.74 -3.64 23.33
N ARG A 131 -2.59 -2.35 22.98
CA ARG A 131 -1.29 -1.63 22.84
C ARG A 131 -0.31 -2.36 21.94
N LEU A 132 -0.83 -2.79 20.78
CA LEU A 132 -0.07 -3.49 19.77
C LEU A 132 -0.36 -2.87 18.40
N PRO A 133 0.62 -2.92 17.49
CA PRO A 133 0.41 -2.51 16.11
C PRO A 133 -0.60 -3.44 15.44
N VAL A 134 -1.57 -2.84 14.76
CA VAL A 134 -2.58 -3.53 13.96
C VAL A 134 -2.65 -2.90 12.57
N CYS A 135 -2.95 -3.74 11.60
CA CYS A 135 -3.24 -3.33 10.23
C CYS A 135 -4.72 -3.57 9.97
N ILE A 136 -5.43 -2.50 9.65
CA ILE A 136 -6.88 -2.53 9.46
C ILE A 136 -7.21 -2.06 8.06
N GLN A 137 -8.33 -2.52 7.52
CA GLN A 137 -8.74 -2.01 6.22
C GLN A 137 -9.27 -0.57 6.33
N SER A 138 -9.13 0.21 5.26
CA SER A 138 -9.55 1.62 5.25
C SER A 138 -11.01 1.84 5.67
N HIS A 139 -11.89 0.88 5.36
CA HIS A 139 -13.31 0.90 5.74
C HIS A 139 -13.57 0.57 7.21
N GLU A 140 -12.60 -0.01 7.92
CA GLU A 140 -12.70 -0.39 9.34
C GLU A 140 -12.25 0.74 10.29
N ILE A 141 -11.58 1.78 9.77
CA ILE A 141 -11.03 2.90 10.54
C ILE A 141 -12.08 3.60 11.43
N CYS A 142 -13.33 3.67 10.97
CA CYS A 142 -14.42 4.34 11.69
C CYS A 142 -15.33 3.39 12.48
N ASN A 143 -14.99 2.10 12.60
CA ASN A 143 -15.79 1.14 13.35
C ASN A 143 -15.49 1.21 14.86
N THR A 144 -16.48 0.94 15.71
CA THR A 144 -16.41 1.12 17.17
C THR A 144 -15.57 0.06 17.89
N ASP A 145 -15.21 -1.04 17.21
CA ASP A 145 -14.54 -2.18 17.83
C ASP A 145 -13.01 -2.01 17.91
N ILE A 146 -12.42 -1.32 16.93
CA ILE A 146 -10.99 -1.02 16.89
C ILE A 146 -10.80 0.45 17.26
N THR A 147 -10.18 0.68 18.40
CA THR A 147 -9.84 2.03 18.84
C THR A 147 -8.38 2.29 18.49
N CYS A 148 -8.11 2.60 17.22
CA CYS A 148 -6.83 3.22 16.86
C CYS A 148 -6.68 4.48 17.73
N THR A 149 -5.60 4.56 18.49
CA THR A 149 -5.34 5.77 19.28
C THR A 149 -5.15 6.98 18.36
N ASP A 150 -5.56 8.15 18.83
CA ASP A 150 -4.98 9.39 18.32
C ASP A 150 -3.47 9.23 18.49
N TRP A 151 -2.73 9.39 17.40
CA TRP A 151 -1.28 9.24 17.34
C TRP A 151 -0.63 10.30 18.23
N GLU A 152 -0.62 10.07 19.54
CA GLU A 152 0.15 10.84 20.50
C GLU A 152 1.62 10.49 20.28
N MET A 153 2.22 11.05 19.22
CA MET A 153 3.67 11.20 19.08
C MET A 153 4.21 12.23 20.10
N ASP A 154 3.77 12.15 21.35
CA ASP A 154 4.20 13.03 22.44
C ASP A 154 5.45 12.49 23.16
N LYS A 155 6.16 11.53 22.58
CA LYS A 155 7.44 11.02 23.11
C LYS A 155 8.40 10.58 22.01
N LEU A 156 9.14 11.55 21.46
CA LEU A 156 10.57 11.44 21.16
C LEU A 156 11.18 12.84 21.01
#